data_AF-A0A3M5JGH8-F1
#
_entry.id   AF-A0A3M5JGH8-F1
#
_cell.length_a   1.000
_cell.length_b   1.000
_cell.length_c   1.000
_cell.angle_alpha   90.00
_cell.angle_beta   90.00
_cell.angle_gamma   90.00
#
_symmetry.space_group_name_H-M   'P 1'
#
loop_
_entity.id
_entity.type
_entity.pdbx_description
1 polymer ?
#
loop_
_entity_poly.entity_id
_entity_poly.type
_entity_poly.pdbx_seq_one_letter_code
_entity_poly.pdbx_strand_id
1 'polypeptide(L)'
;MDDKVKRNLRAIVSYDLQENLNTAKTLEHPEYGMRAALNTARESIVLLRNENTAAGKPLLPLARSAKIAVIGNWAHDVPASPFGTANSPPNSYVTELSGLQQLASSSSDVTYLSEMSLNPASSVWYQPATGDNGISNAGVKAEYFSNTTFSGDPVLTRVEPGLNLNWTTGSNVTNAGSTAVSGFSPSPGAFSARFTTTIKPTVSGAQVFKVRADGPYKLWVNDELVLQSDGVPYSGDVVNALTTSGKTAALSAGKTYSVKLEYQRVQGNFIPVLGSLTGVQMSWASLRPPKDLSKYDAVVVATGNTSENEGEGSDHGFDLPDQQAELISFVAKANPNTIVVMHGGGVANMQPWANKVGATLQAWFPGQQGGQALAEILYGKVNPSGKLPVTIDKKIEDNPSYASYPDPAAYRGNNPLTEMTYSEGLYMGYRGYDKKHAKPLYPFG
;
A
#
# COMPACT_ATOMS: atom_id res chain seq x y z
N MET A 1 -13.02 30.08 33.81
CA MET A 1 -11.57 29.88 33.51
C MET A 1 -10.95 28.95 34.54
N ASP A 2 -11.15 29.24 35.83
CA ASP A 2 -10.55 28.56 36.97
C ASP A 2 -10.73 27.03 36.98
N ASP A 3 -11.88 26.51 36.59
CA ASP A 3 -12.09 25.06 36.52
C ASP A 3 -11.21 24.38 35.46
N LYS A 4 -10.95 25.03 34.32
CA LYS A 4 -10.03 24.52 33.29
C LYS A 4 -8.60 24.52 33.83
N VAL A 5 -8.20 25.61 34.47
CA VAL A 5 -6.89 25.75 35.11
C VAL A 5 -6.70 24.68 36.18
N LYS A 6 -7.69 24.47 37.05
CA LYS A 6 -7.65 23.46 38.10
C LYS A 6 -7.49 22.04 37.54
N ARG A 7 -8.14 21.72 36.42
CA ARG A 7 -7.97 20.41 35.75
C ARG A 7 -6.55 20.23 35.21
N ASN A 8 -5.99 21.25 34.58
CA ASN A 8 -4.61 21.19 34.07
C ASN A 8 -3.59 21.11 35.21
N LEU A 9 -3.74 21.92 36.27
CA LEU A 9 -2.87 21.89 37.43
C LEU A 9 -2.93 20.55 38.17
N ARG A 10 -4.11 19.92 38.25
CA ARG A 10 -4.22 18.55 38.80
C ARG A 10 -3.39 17.56 38.00
N ALA A 11 -3.42 17.60 36.67
CA ALA A 11 -2.58 16.71 35.86
C ALA A 11 -1.09 16.98 36.08
N ILE A 12 -0.68 18.25 36.07
CA ILE A 12 0.71 18.65 36.33
C ILE A 12 1.20 18.09 37.67
N VAL A 13 0.44 18.32 38.75
CA VAL A 13 0.78 17.85 40.09
C VAL A 13 0.74 16.32 40.20
N SER A 14 -0.27 15.66 39.62
CA SER A 14 -0.39 14.18 39.69
C SER A 14 0.72 13.44 38.96
N TYR A 15 1.32 14.04 37.94
CA TYR A 15 2.47 13.50 37.21
C TYR A 15 3.81 14.12 37.65
N ASP A 16 3.79 14.94 38.70
CA ASP A 16 4.95 15.64 39.26
C ASP A 16 5.73 16.53 38.27
N LEU A 17 5.02 17.02 37.24
CA LEU A 17 5.60 17.82 36.16
C LEU A 17 5.97 19.25 36.59
N GLN A 18 5.53 19.68 37.77
CA GLN A 18 5.89 20.98 38.35
C GLN A 18 7.33 21.01 38.90
N GLU A 19 7.86 19.85 39.29
CA GLU A 19 9.21 19.70 39.85
C GLU A 19 10.15 18.92 38.93
N ASN A 20 9.61 17.96 38.16
CA ASN A 20 10.40 17.03 37.36
C ASN A 20 9.97 17.03 35.89
N LEU A 21 10.52 17.95 35.11
CA LEU A 21 10.41 17.92 33.64
C LEU A 21 11.40 16.90 33.08
N ASN A 22 10.91 15.71 32.76
CA ASN A 22 11.71 14.66 32.13
C ASN A 22 12.22 15.10 30.75
N THR A 23 13.50 14.88 30.50
CA THR A 23 14.08 14.96 29.16
C THR A 23 13.96 13.60 28.48
N ALA A 24 13.69 13.61 27.17
CA ALA A 24 13.65 12.37 26.39
C ALA A 24 15.02 11.68 26.41
N LYS A 25 15.02 10.38 26.69
CA LYS A 25 16.22 9.53 26.69
C LYS A 25 15.96 8.30 25.83
N THR A 26 17.01 7.73 25.28
CA THR A 26 16.95 6.40 24.68
C THR A 26 16.51 5.40 25.75
N LEU A 27 15.67 4.44 25.37
CA LEU A 27 15.31 3.34 26.26
C LEU A 27 16.56 2.54 26.64
N GLU A 28 16.75 2.30 27.93
CA GLU A 28 17.87 1.50 28.45
C GLU A 28 17.73 0.01 28.04
N HIS A 29 16.49 -0.46 27.88
CA HIS A 29 16.15 -1.84 27.53
C HIS A 29 15.22 -1.92 26.30
N PRO A 30 15.73 -1.60 25.09
CA PRO A 30 14.92 -1.63 23.86
C PRO A 30 14.37 -3.04 23.54
N GLU A 31 15.02 -4.10 24.02
CA GLU A 31 14.62 -5.50 23.84
C GLU A 31 13.24 -5.81 24.45
N TYR A 32 12.83 -5.10 25.51
CA TYR A 32 11.51 -5.29 26.11
C TYR A 32 10.41 -4.80 25.18
N GLY A 33 10.62 -3.65 24.52
CA GLY A 33 9.71 -3.13 23.50
C GLY A 33 9.61 -4.06 22.30
N MET A 34 10.76 -4.57 21.82
CA MET A 34 10.77 -5.55 20.72
C MET A 34 10.01 -6.83 21.07
N ARG A 35 10.23 -7.37 22.28
CA ARG A 35 9.52 -8.57 22.75
C ARG A 35 8.02 -8.33 22.91
N ALA A 36 7.63 -7.18 23.44
CA ALA A 36 6.22 -6.79 23.55
C ALA A 36 5.58 -6.69 22.16
N ALA A 37 6.21 -5.98 21.21
CA ALA A 37 5.72 -5.87 19.84
C ALA A 37 5.55 -7.24 19.16
N LEU A 38 6.53 -8.14 19.32
CA LEU A 38 6.46 -9.49 18.77
C LEU A 38 5.31 -10.31 19.38
N ASN A 39 5.13 -10.27 20.70
CA ASN A 39 4.04 -10.98 21.37
C ASN A 39 2.67 -10.43 20.99
N THR A 40 2.52 -9.11 20.95
CA THR A 40 1.28 -8.47 20.49
C THR A 40 0.96 -8.89 19.06
N ALA A 41 1.93 -8.89 18.15
CA ALA A 41 1.70 -9.31 16.76
C ALA A 41 1.28 -10.80 16.67
N ARG A 42 1.95 -11.70 17.42
CA ARG A 42 1.59 -13.13 17.49
C ARG A 42 0.14 -13.35 17.95
N GLU A 43 -0.31 -12.56 18.92
CA GLU A 43 -1.64 -12.68 19.53
C GLU A 43 -2.74 -11.93 18.75
N SER A 44 -2.36 -10.98 17.89
CA SER A 44 -3.32 -10.13 17.15
C SER A 44 -3.64 -10.63 15.74
N ILE A 45 -2.73 -11.36 15.09
CA ILE A 45 -2.95 -11.91 13.75
C ILE A 45 -4.08 -12.95 13.80
N VAL A 46 -5.07 -12.79 12.93
CA VAL A 46 -6.27 -13.65 12.88
C VAL A 46 -6.18 -14.60 11.69
N LEU A 47 -6.29 -15.90 11.94
CA LEU A 47 -6.48 -16.90 10.89
C LEU A 47 -7.96 -16.96 10.49
N LEU A 48 -8.31 -16.42 9.32
CA LEU A 48 -9.69 -16.33 8.84
C LEU A 48 -10.15 -17.61 8.12
N ARG A 49 -9.24 -18.25 7.40
CA ARG A 49 -9.52 -19.45 6.59
C ARG A 49 -8.26 -20.31 6.49
N ASN A 50 -8.41 -21.62 6.61
CA ASN A 50 -7.36 -22.61 6.36
C ASN A 50 -8.00 -23.89 5.82
N GLU A 51 -8.10 -24.00 4.50
CA GLU A 51 -8.79 -25.08 3.81
C GLU A 51 -7.87 -26.29 3.61
N ASN A 52 -8.50 -27.45 3.45
CA ASN A 52 -7.78 -28.64 3.04
C ASN A 52 -7.24 -28.50 1.62
N THR A 53 -5.95 -28.77 1.46
CA THR A 53 -5.29 -28.96 0.17
C THR A 53 -5.80 -30.23 -0.52
N ALA A 54 -5.39 -30.44 -1.79
CA ALA A 54 -5.67 -31.69 -2.50
C ALA A 54 -5.14 -32.95 -1.78
N ALA A 55 -4.16 -32.79 -0.87
CA ALA A 55 -3.63 -33.86 -0.02
C ALA A 55 -4.52 -34.18 1.21
N GLY A 56 -5.70 -33.56 1.33
CA GLY A 56 -6.67 -33.83 2.39
C GLY A 56 -6.30 -33.26 3.77
N LYS A 57 -5.34 -32.34 3.83
CA LYS A 57 -4.89 -31.67 5.06
C LYS A 57 -4.91 -30.15 4.89
N PRO A 58 -5.12 -29.37 5.97
CA PRO A 58 -5.05 -27.92 5.91
C PRO A 58 -3.71 -27.43 5.35
N LEU A 59 -3.72 -26.31 4.61
CA LEU A 59 -2.50 -25.76 4.01
C LEU A 59 -1.48 -25.29 5.06
N LEU A 60 -1.96 -24.68 6.15
CA LEU A 60 -1.12 -24.27 7.28
C LEU A 60 -1.17 -25.29 8.43
N PRO A 61 -0.04 -25.52 9.14
CA PRO A 61 1.25 -24.84 8.97
C PRO A 61 2.09 -25.36 7.80
N LEU A 62 2.95 -24.51 7.25
CA LEU A 62 3.92 -24.85 6.22
C LEU A 62 5.07 -25.69 6.79
N ALA A 63 5.59 -26.62 5.99
CA ALA A 63 6.85 -27.28 6.29
C ALA A 63 8.01 -26.28 6.13
N ARG A 64 9.03 -26.34 7.00
CA ARG A 64 10.21 -25.47 6.88
C ARG A 64 11.00 -25.66 5.57
N SER A 65 10.90 -26.84 4.96
CA SER A 65 11.50 -27.16 3.66
C SER A 65 10.61 -26.80 2.45
N ALA A 66 9.44 -26.18 2.68
CA ALA A 66 8.54 -25.81 1.60
C ALA A 66 9.16 -24.70 0.75
N LYS A 67 9.07 -24.84 -0.57
CA LYS A 67 9.39 -23.78 -1.53
C LYS A 67 8.25 -22.79 -1.58
N ILE A 68 8.52 -21.54 -1.21
CA ILE A 68 7.52 -20.48 -1.08
C ILE A 68 7.83 -19.37 -2.07
N ALA A 69 6.83 -18.99 -2.88
CA ALA A 69 6.85 -17.72 -3.59
C ALA A 69 6.19 -16.65 -2.74
N VAL A 70 6.79 -15.46 -2.65
CA VAL A 70 6.27 -14.30 -1.92
C VAL A 70 5.95 -13.19 -2.92
N ILE A 71 4.73 -12.67 -2.86
CA ILE A 71 4.21 -11.62 -3.75
C ILE A 71 3.67 -10.47 -2.90
N GLY A 72 3.90 -9.23 -3.36
CA GLY A 72 3.35 -8.02 -2.76
C GLY A 72 4.36 -7.23 -1.93
N ASN A 73 4.25 -5.91 -2.03
CA ASN A 73 5.17 -4.97 -1.39
C ASN A 73 5.19 -5.07 0.14
N TRP A 74 4.06 -5.37 0.76
CA TRP A 74 3.92 -5.54 2.21
C TRP A 74 4.88 -6.58 2.80
N ALA A 75 5.21 -7.61 2.02
CA ALA A 75 6.13 -8.64 2.48
C ALA A 75 7.61 -8.25 2.38
N HIS A 76 7.96 -7.33 1.49
CA HIS A 76 9.34 -6.98 1.15
C HIS A 76 9.78 -5.64 1.73
N ASP A 77 8.90 -4.64 1.71
CA ASP A 77 9.20 -3.27 2.10
C ASP A 77 9.09 -3.09 3.63
N VAL A 78 9.34 -1.88 4.12
CA VAL A 78 9.15 -1.54 5.55
C VAL A 78 7.71 -1.90 5.97
N PRO A 79 7.48 -2.51 7.15
CA PRO A 79 6.14 -2.83 7.62
C PRO A 79 5.20 -1.64 7.53
N ALA A 80 4.03 -1.88 6.91
CA ALA A 80 3.05 -0.84 6.70
C ALA A 80 2.48 -0.31 8.03
N SER A 81 2.12 0.96 8.03
CA SER A 81 1.41 1.67 9.10
C SER A 81 0.30 2.53 8.48
N PRO A 82 -0.72 2.95 9.25
CA PRO A 82 -1.63 3.98 8.78
C PRO A 82 -0.92 5.34 8.81
N PHE A 83 -1.38 6.28 8.00
CA PHE A 83 -0.97 7.67 8.15
C PHE A 83 -1.65 8.32 9.39
N GLY A 84 -1.01 9.34 9.96
CA GLY A 84 -1.61 10.22 10.96
C GLY A 84 -0.78 10.31 12.24
N THR A 85 -1.39 10.84 13.30
CA THR A 85 -0.79 10.94 14.64
C THR A 85 -0.40 9.59 15.25
N ALA A 86 -0.97 8.49 14.75
CA ALA A 86 -0.62 7.12 15.14
C ALA A 86 0.61 6.56 14.38
N ASN A 87 1.11 7.26 13.35
CA ASN A 87 2.27 6.79 12.59
C ASN A 87 3.53 6.82 13.46
N SER A 88 4.16 5.66 13.61
CA SER A 88 5.37 5.48 14.42
C SER A 88 6.38 4.63 13.65
N PRO A 89 7.17 5.24 12.74
CA PRO A 89 8.14 4.50 11.94
C PRO A 89 9.18 3.83 12.85
N PRO A 90 9.44 2.52 12.66
CA PRO A 90 10.35 1.80 13.54
C PRO A 90 11.82 2.08 13.21
N ASN A 91 12.68 2.15 14.23
CA ASN A 91 14.13 2.23 14.06
C ASN A 91 14.74 0.93 13.51
N SER A 92 14.10 -0.21 13.78
CA SER A 92 14.48 -1.53 13.27
C SER A 92 13.25 -2.40 13.11
N TYR A 93 13.23 -3.26 12.09
CA TYR A 93 12.08 -4.09 11.77
C TYR A 93 12.47 -5.43 11.12
N VAL A 94 11.51 -6.36 11.10
CA VAL A 94 11.59 -7.62 10.35
C VAL A 94 10.50 -7.61 9.29
N THR A 95 10.89 -7.67 8.01
CA THR A 95 9.94 -7.83 6.89
C THR A 95 9.40 -9.25 6.85
N GLU A 96 8.23 -9.47 6.27
CA GLU A 96 7.65 -10.82 6.18
C GLU A 96 8.52 -11.77 5.37
N LEU A 97 9.10 -11.28 4.27
CA LEU A 97 10.07 -12.02 3.47
C LEU A 97 11.27 -12.45 4.31
N SER A 98 11.86 -11.53 5.07
CA SER A 98 13.01 -11.84 5.92
C SER A 98 12.65 -12.81 7.06
N GLY A 99 11.47 -12.66 7.66
CA GLY A 99 10.97 -13.58 8.69
C GLY A 99 10.77 -15.00 8.15
N LEU A 100 10.17 -15.12 6.95
CA LEU A 100 10.01 -16.40 6.26
C LEU A 100 11.37 -17.04 5.94
N GLN A 101 12.29 -16.28 5.36
CA GLN A 101 13.64 -16.74 5.02
C GLN A 101 14.45 -17.21 6.24
N GLN A 102 14.29 -16.54 7.39
CA GLN A 102 14.98 -16.91 8.63
C GLN A 102 14.47 -18.22 9.26
N LEU A 103 13.21 -18.58 9.04
CA LEU A 103 12.59 -19.79 9.61
C LEU A 103 12.57 -20.99 8.65
N ALA A 104 12.73 -20.73 7.35
CA ALA A 104 12.90 -21.78 6.34
C ALA A 104 14.16 -22.62 6.62
N SER A 105 14.14 -23.88 6.17
CA SER A 105 15.33 -24.75 6.22
C SER A 105 16.48 -24.20 5.37
N SER A 106 16.15 -23.49 4.29
CA SER A 106 17.07 -22.67 3.50
C SER A 106 16.40 -21.36 3.11
N SER A 107 17.11 -20.24 3.23
CA SER A 107 16.60 -18.94 2.76
C SER A 107 16.34 -18.91 1.25
N SER A 108 17.00 -19.77 0.47
CA SER A 108 16.77 -19.93 -0.97
C SER A 108 15.42 -20.57 -1.32
N ASP A 109 14.77 -21.23 -0.35
CA ASP A 109 13.45 -21.84 -0.57
C ASP A 109 12.33 -20.77 -0.59
N VAL A 110 12.62 -19.55 -0.11
CA VAL A 110 11.67 -18.44 -0.08
C VAL A 110 12.10 -17.38 -1.11
N THR A 111 11.35 -17.29 -2.21
CA THR A 111 11.64 -16.40 -3.35
C THR A 111 10.63 -15.26 -3.42
N TYR A 112 11.10 -14.02 -3.48
CA TYR A 112 10.26 -12.86 -3.80
C TYR A 112 10.08 -12.71 -5.32
N LEU A 113 8.84 -12.53 -5.78
CA LEU A 113 8.52 -12.31 -7.20
C LEU A 113 8.35 -10.80 -7.45
N SER A 114 9.43 -10.14 -7.87
CA SER A 114 9.48 -8.68 -8.04
C SER A 114 8.71 -8.15 -9.25
N GLU A 115 8.36 -9.00 -10.23
CA GLU A 115 7.64 -8.62 -11.44
C GLU A 115 6.18 -8.16 -11.17
N MET A 116 5.70 -8.41 -9.96
CA MET A 116 4.36 -8.03 -9.48
C MET A 116 4.40 -6.88 -8.45
N SER A 117 5.57 -6.25 -8.27
CA SER A 117 5.77 -5.15 -7.31
C SER A 117 5.42 -3.79 -7.92
N LEU A 118 4.60 -3.01 -7.21
CA LEU A 118 4.31 -1.61 -7.54
C LEU A 118 5.16 -0.65 -6.69
N ASN A 119 6.40 -1.04 -6.35
CA ASN A 119 7.35 -0.11 -5.73
C ASN A 119 7.95 0.81 -6.82
N PRO A 120 7.83 2.15 -6.71
CA PRO A 120 8.47 3.07 -7.67
C PRO A 120 9.99 2.95 -7.67
N ALA A 121 10.63 2.61 -6.54
CA ALA A 121 12.08 2.46 -6.44
C ALA A 121 12.61 1.23 -7.18
N SER A 122 11.83 0.16 -7.31
CA SER A 122 12.26 -1.07 -8.01
C SER A 122 11.72 -1.18 -9.44
N SER A 123 10.89 -0.24 -9.89
CA SER A 123 10.31 -0.27 -11.24
C SER A 123 11.38 -0.10 -12.31
N VAL A 124 11.34 -0.96 -13.33
CA VAL A 124 12.33 -0.98 -14.41
C VAL A 124 11.82 -0.20 -15.62
N TRP A 125 12.67 0.69 -16.13
CA TRP A 125 12.36 1.63 -17.21
C TRP A 125 13.45 1.61 -18.28
N TYR A 126 13.05 1.72 -19.54
CA TYR A 126 13.94 1.67 -20.69
C TYR A 126 13.83 2.96 -21.52
N GLN A 127 14.92 3.38 -22.14
CA GLN A 127 14.86 4.46 -23.12
C GLN A 127 14.77 3.90 -24.55
N PRO A 128 14.00 4.54 -25.46
CA PRO A 128 14.07 4.24 -26.88
C PRO A 128 15.51 4.43 -27.37
N ALA A 129 16.05 3.48 -28.12
CA ALA A 129 17.42 3.58 -28.60
C ALA A 129 17.60 4.66 -29.67
N THR A 130 18.74 5.35 -29.62
CA THR A 130 19.26 6.16 -30.73
C THR A 130 20.28 5.32 -31.53
N GLY A 131 19.81 4.33 -32.31
CA GLY A 131 20.65 3.45 -33.15
C GLY A 131 20.13 2.01 -33.25
N ASP A 132 20.81 1.15 -34.04
CA ASP A 132 20.40 -0.23 -34.38
C ASP A 132 20.28 -1.21 -33.18
N ASN A 133 20.74 -0.81 -31.99
CA ASN A 133 20.59 -1.58 -30.75
C ASN A 133 19.33 -1.16 -30.00
N GLY A 134 18.23 -1.86 -30.25
CA GLY A 134 16.84 -1.48 -29.92
C GLY A 134 16.40 -1.28 -28.46
N ILE A 135 17.26 -0.88 -27.51
CA ILE A 135 16.99 -0.18 -26.21
C ILE A 135 18.34 0.06 -25.50
N SER A 136 18.52 1.20 -24.81
CA SER A 136 19.52 1.33 -23.74
C SER A 136 18.84 1.29 -22.37
N ASN A 137 19.40 0.51 -21.43
CA ASN A 137 19.01 0.60 -20.03
C ASN A 137 19.43 1.97 -19.53
N ALA A 138 18.48 2.84 -19.20
CA ALA A 138 18.59 3.72 -18.05
C ALA A 138 17.37 4.66 -18.02
N GLY A 139 16.29 4.23 -17.37
CA GLY A 139 15.43 5.19 -16.70
C GLY A 139 14.41 5.93 -17.57
N VAL A 140 14.08 7.15 -17.15
CA VAL A 140 12.93 7.94 -17.60
C VAL A 140 13.42 9.29 -18.09
N LYS A 141 13.20 9.63 -19.36
CA LYS A 141 13.50 10.95 -19.89
C LYS A 141 12.52 11.93 -19.27
N ALA A 142 13.03 12.91 -18.55
CA ALA A 142 12.26 13.97 -17.91
C ALA A 142 12.54 15.30 -18.62
N GLU A 143 11.47 15.96 -19.04
CA GLU A 143 11.46 17.30 -19.62
C GLU A 143 10.71 18.22 -18.66
N TYR A 144 11.40 19.21 -18.10
CA TYR A 144 10.85 20.16 -17.14
C TYR A 144 10.62 21.51 -17.82
N PHE A 145 9.42 22.08 -17.66
CA PHE A 145 9.01 23.36 -18.23
C PHE A 145 8.84 24.38 -17.11
N SER A 146 9.25 25.64 -17.30
CA SER A 146 9.13 26.72 -16.31
C SER A 146 7.73 27.34 -16.22
N ASN A 147 6.70 26.57 -16.61
CA ASN A 147 5.29 26.91 -16.57
C ASN A 147 4.49 25.63 -16.36
N THR A 148 3.21 25.74 -16.00
CA THR A 148 2.34 24.59 -15.74
C THR A 148 1.62 24.06 -16.99
N THR A 149 1.82 24.66 -18.16
CA THR A 149 1.04 24.40 -19.38
C THR A 149 1.84 23.69 -20.47
N PHE A 150 3.04 23.18 -20.16
CA PHE A 150 3.95 22.53 -21.12
C PHE A 150 4.27 23.40 -22.35
N SER A 151 4.24 24.72 -22.18
CA SER A 151 4.41 25.68 -23.27
C SER A 151 5.88 26.04 -23.48
N GLY A 152 6.29 26.22 -24.74
CA GLY A 152 7.67 26.52 -25.11
C GLY A 152 8.61 25.31 -24.96
N ASP A 153 9.92 25.58 -24.99
CA ASP A 153 10.95 24.57 -24.82
C ASP A 153 11.15 24.22 -23.33
N PRO A 154 11.49 22.95 -23.00
CA PRO A 154 11.83 22.59 -21.63
C PRO A 154 13.09 23.31 -21.17
N VAL A 155 13.07 23.85 -19.95
CA VAL A 155 14.24 24.51 -19.32
C VAL A 155 15.30 23.51 -18.87
N LEU A 156 14.90 22.25 -18.68
CA LEU A 156 15.80 21.15 -18.35
C LEU A 156 15.29 19.87 -19.01
N THR A 157 16.18 19.14 -19.67
CA THR A 157 15.94 17.77 -20.10
C THR A 157 17.04 16.88 -19.53
N ARG A 158 16.65 15.79 -18.88
CA ARG A 158 17.59 14.80 -18.34
C ARG A 158 16.98 13.41 -18.29
N VAL A 159 17.80 12.43 -17.94
CA VAL A 159 17.36 11.05 -17.71
C VAL A 159 17.38 10.78 -16.22
N GLU A 160 16.22 10.46 -15.67
CA GLU A 160 16.04 10.05 -14.29
C GLU A 160 16.22 8.53 -14.16
N PRO A 161 16.79 7.99 -13.06
CA PRO A 161 16.95 6.54 -12.86
C PRO A 161 15.61 5.78 -12.69
N GLY A 162 14.52 6.51 -12.57
CA GLY A 162 13.13 6.07 -12.45
C GLY A 162 12.29 7.25 -11.97
N LEU A 163 11.02 7.03 -11.63
CA LEU A 163 10.16 8.10 -11.13
C LEU A 163 9.79 7.87 -9.66
N ASN A 164 10.67 8.35 -8.78
CA ASN A 164 10.48 8.37 -7.33
C ASN A 164 10.91 9.74 -6.75
N LEU A 165 10.41 10.82 -7.34
CA LEU A 165 10.80 12.19 -7.03
C LEU A 165 10.09 12.68 -5.77
N ASN A 166 10.86 13.11 -4.78
CA ASN A 166 10.39 13.73 -3.55
C ASN A 166 10.92 15.16 -3.44
N TRP A 167 10.00 16.11 -3.40
CA TRP A 167 10.32 17.53 -3.37
C TRP A 167 10.75 18.02 -2.00
N THR A 168 10.27 17.38 -0.93
CA THR A 168 10.63 17.71 0.46
C THR A 168 12.08 17.36 0.74
N THR A 169 12.54 16.19 0.29
CA THR A 169 13.94 15.76 0.45
C THR A 169 14.84 16.25 -0.69
N GLY A 170 14.26 16.77 -1.78
CA GLY A 170 15.00 17.23 -2.95
C GLY A 170 15.71 16.10 -3.71
N SER A 171 15.16 14.88 -3.69
CA SER A 171 15.81 13.68 -4.21
C SER A 171 14.90 12.78 -5.04
N ASN A 172 15.48 12.08 -6.00
CA ASN A 172 14.91 10.91 -6.67
C ASN A 172 15.79 9.71 -6.29
N VAL A 173 15.23 8.68 -5.64
CA VAL A 173 16.02 7.51 -5.20
C VAL A 173 15.36 6.25 -5.70
N THR A 174 16.07 5.48 -6.52
CA THR A 174 15.63 4.17 -7.03
C THR A 174 16.76 3.14 -6.91
N ASN A 175 16.45 1.87 -7.15
CA ASN A 175 17.45 0.80 -7.19
C ASN A 175 18.44 0.97 -8.35
N ALA A 176 18.07 1.73 -9.39
CA ALA A 176 18.93 2.02 -10.53
C ALA A 176 19.84 3.24 -10.31
N GLY A 177 19.63 4.02 -9.25
CA GLY A 177 20.47 5.17 -8.90
C GLY A 177 19.69 6.29 -8.21
N SER A 178 20.37 7.41 -7.99
CA SER A 178 19.75 8.60 -7.42
C SER A 178 20.15 9.88 -8.15
N THR A 179 19.24 10.85 -8.17
CA THR A 179 19.46 12.21 -8.70
C THR A 179 18.92 13.24 -7.72
N ALA A 180 19.51 14.43 -7.73
CA ALA A 180 18.98 15.57 -6.98
C ALA A 180 17.90 16.31 -7.80
N VAL A 181 16.93 16.92 -7.12
CA VAL A 181 15.98 17.85 -7.73
C VAL A 181 16.70 19.19 -7.93
N SER A 182 17.14 19.46 -9.16
CA SER A 182 17.97 20.62 -9.50
C SER A 182 17.81 21.02 -10.96
N GLY A 183 18.14 22.28 -11.28
CA GLY A 183 18.05 22.83 -12.65
C GLY A 183 16.66 23.33 -13.07
N PHE A 184 15.67 23.29 -12.16
CA PHE A 184 14.36 23.91 -12.29
C PHE A 184 13.84 24.31 -10.90
N SER A 185 12.78 25.11 -10.83
CA SER A 185 12.12 25.46 -9.56
C SER A 185 11.07 24.41 -9.23
N PRO A 186 11.22 23.62 -8.15
CA PRO A 186 10.19 22.68 -7.74
C PRO A 186 9.02 23.36 -7.02
N SER A 187 9.00 24.69 -6.88
CA SER A 187 7.96 25.38 -6.14
C SER A 187 6.56 25.14 -6.74
N PRO A 188 5.52 25.09 -5.89
CA PRO A 188 4.12 25.19 -6.32
C PRO A 188 3.88 26.27 -7.38
N GLY A 189 3.19 25.91 -8.46
CA GLY A 189 2.84 26.80 -9.58
C GLY A 189 3.99 27.11 -10.55
N ALA A 190 5.20 26.59 -10.31
CA ALA A 190 6.39 27.01 -11.07
C ALA A 190 6.71 26.13 -12.28
N PHE A 191 6.20 24.90 -12.35
CA PHE A 191 6.61 23.97 -13.41
C PHE A 191 5.58 22.89 -13.76
N SER A 192 5.79 22.30 -14.93
CA SER A 192 5.23 21.02 -15.35
C SER A 192 6.36 20.11 -15.82
N ALA A 193 6.15 18.80 -15.77
CA ALA A 193 7.12 17.82 -16.21
C ALA A 193 6.47 16.77 -17.11
N ARG A 194 7.15 16.46 -18.22
CA ARG A 194 6.80 15.35 -19.10
C ARG A 194 7.84 14.25 -18.94
N PHE A 195 7.38 13.05 -18.65
CA PHE A 195 8.19 11.86 -18.48
C PHE A 195 7.90 10.89 -19.63
N THR A 196 8.93 10.51 -20.38
CA THR A 196 8.83 9.55 -21.49
C THR A 196 9.79 8.39 -21.31
N THR A 197 9.28 7.18 -21.52
CA THR A 197 10.04 5.94 -21.30
C THR A 197 9.38 4.78 -22.05
N THR A 198 9.98 3.60 -21.94
CA THR A 198 9.51 2.34 -22.50
C THR A 198 9.46 1.29 -21.40
N ILE A 199 8.44 0.43 -21.44
CA ILE A 199 8.40 -0.80 -20.64
C ILE A 199 8.55 -2.03 -21.54
N LYS A 200 9.04 -3.13 -20.97
CA LYS A 200 9.15 -4.43 -21.63
C LYS A 200 8.61 -5.51 -20.69
N PRO A 201 7.30 -5.81 -20.72
CA PRO A 201 6.70 -6.83 -19.85
C PRO A 201 7.43 -8.17 -19.97
N THR A 202 7.65 -8.84 -18.85
CA THR A 202 8.17 -10.23 -18.80
C THR A 202 7.05 -11.26 -18.81
N VAL A 203 5.83 -10.84 -18.46
CA VAL A 203 4.62 -11.66 -18.43
C VAL A 203 3.55 -11.04 -19.32
N SER A 204 2.93 -11.86 -20.18
CA SER A 204 1.83 -11.41 -21.05
C SER A 204 0.54 -11.22 -20.26
N GLY A 205 -0.15 -10.10 -20.49
CA GLY A 205 -1.37 -9.74 -19.80
C GLY A 205 -1.47 -8.23 -19.60
N ALA A 206 -2.56 -7.80 -18.95
CA ALA A 206 -2.68 -6.42 -18.49
C ALA A 206 -1.56 -6.10 -17.50
N GLN A 207 -0.99 -4.91 -17.63
CA GLN A 207 -0.04 -4.35 -16.68
C GLN A 207 -0.76 -3.30 -15.85
N VAL A 208 -0.52 -3.28 -14.54
CA VAL A 208 -1.02 -2.24 -13.65
C VAL A 208 0.02 -1.13 -13.60
N PHE A 209 -0.43 0.11 -13.73
CA PHE A 209 0.35 1.30 -13.45
C PHE A 209 -0.21 1.97 -12.20
N LYS A 210 0.69 2.46 -11.34
CA LYS A 210 0.35 3.22 -10.14
C LYS A 210 1.06 4.57 -10.22
N VAL A 211 0.31 5.64 -9.99
CA VAL A 211 0.83 7.02 -9.93
C VAL A 211 0.37 7.67 -8.65
N ARG A 212 1.31 8.36 -8.00
CA ARG A 212 1.08 9.21 -6.84
C ARG A 212 1.76 10.53 -7.12
N ALA A 213 1.01 11.62 -7.09
CA ALA A 213 1.54 12.94 -7.42
C ALA A 213 0.79 14.02 -6.66
N ASP A 214 1.48 15.09 -6.26
CA ASP A 214 0.87 16.25 -5.59
C ASP A 214 0.24 17.26 -6.56
N GLY A 215 -0.20 16.81 -7.74
CA GLY A 215 -0.82 17.67 -8.75
C GLY A 215 -1.44 16.86 -9.89
N PRO A 216 -2.14 17.52 -10.83
CA PRO A 216 -2.79 16.84 -11.95
C PRO A 216 -1.79 16.08 -12.80
N TYR A 217 -2.24 14.93 -13.33
CA TYR A 217 -1.46 14.18 -14.30
C TYR A 217 -2.32 13.35 -15.24
N LYS A 218 -1.70 12.95 -16.35
CA LYS A 218 -2.22 11.98 -17.31
C LYS A 218 -1.12 11.00 -17.71
N LEU A 219 -1.47 9.73 -17.72
CA LEU A 219 -0.59 8.62 -18.08
C LEU A 219 -1.14 7.89 -19.28
N TRP A 220 -0.30 7.77 -20.31
CA TRP A 220 -0.57 6.97 -21.50
C TRP A 220 0.42 5.83 -21.63
N VAL A 221 -0.08 4.70 -22.12
CA VAL A 221 0.74 3.55 -22.52
C VAL A 221 0.36 3.21 -23.96
N ASN A 222 1.34 3.27 -24.87
CA ASN A 222 1.10 3.10 -26.31
C ASN A 222 -0.03 4.00 -26.84
N ASP A 223 -0.01 5.27 -26.45
CA ASP A 223 -0.98 6.33 -26.77
C ASP A 223 -2.42 6.10 -26.26
N GLU A 224 -2.69 5.00 -25.56
CA GLU A 224 -3.94 4.77 -24.82
C GLU A 224 -3.86 5.39 -23.43
N LEU A 225 -4.86 6.19 -23.06
CA LEU A 225 -4.96 6.78 -21.72
C LEU A 225 -5.27 5.67 -20.70
N VAL A 226 -4.36 5.43 -19.77
CA VAL A 226 -4.49 4.37 -18.74
C VAL A 226 -4.97 4.94 -17.41
N LEU A 227 -4.52 6.15 -17.06
CA LEU A 227 -4.77 6.74 -15.76
C LEU A 227 -4.70 8.27 -15.85
N GLN A 228 -5.53 8.97 -15.07
CA GLN A 228 -5.45 10.42 -14.92
C GLN A 228 -5.95 10.85 -13.55
N SER A 229 -5.47 12.00 -13.08
CA SER A 229 -6.03 12.76 -11.97
C SER A 229 -6.12 14.22 -12.37
N ASP A 230 -7.24 14.85 -12.07
CA ASP A 230 -7.45 16.29 -12.26
C ASP A 230 -6.87 17.13 -11.11
N GLY A 231 -6.33 16.49 -10.08
CA GLY A 231 -5.72 17.14 -8.93
C GLY A 231 -6.69 17.93 -8.05
N VAL A 232 -8.01 17.68 -8.17
CA VAL A 232 -9.02 18.38 -7.35
C VAL A 232 -8.72 18.13 -5.86
N PRO A 233 -8.54 19.19 -5.05
CA PRO A 233 -8.11 19.06 -3.66
C PRO A 233 -9.19 18.42 -2.77
N TYR A 234 -8.75 17.79 -1.67
CA TYR A 234 -9.62 17.15 -0.68
C TYR A 234 -10.35 18.18 0.20
N SER A 235 -9.67 19.28 0.53
CA SER A 235 -10.20 20.48 1.20
C SER A 235 -9.43 21.71 0.69
N GLY A 236 -9.84 22.92 1.08
CA GLY A 236 -9.21 24.16 0.58
C GLY A 236 -7.69 24.25 0.77
N ASP A 237 -7.13 23.59 1.77
CA ASP A 237 -5.71 23.56 2.11
C ASP A 237 -5.03 22.20 1.93
N VAL A 238 -5.77 21.16 1.50
CA VAL A 238 -5.27 19.78 1.36
C VAL A 238 -5.31 19.34 -0.10
N VAL A 239 -4.13 19.17 -0.70
CA VAL A 239 -4.00 18.70 -2.09
C VAL A 239 -4.27 17.20 -2.20
N ASN A 240 -4.89 16.80 -3.30
CA ASN A 240 -5.09 15.40 -3.62
C ASN A 240 -3.79 14.80 -4.16
N ALA A 241 -3.09 14.12 -3.25
CA ALA A 241 -1.88 13.35 -3.53
C ALA A 241 -2.08 11.87 -3.20
N LEU A 242 -3.31 11.36 -3.27
CA LEU A 242 -3.57 9.94 -3.09
C LEU A 242 -2.98 9.14 -4.24
N THR A 243 -2.64 7.89 -3.93
CA THR A 243 -2.26 6.93 -4.97
C THR A 243 -3.49 6.60 -5.83
N THR A 244 -3.26 6.46 -7.14
CA THR A 244 -4.26 5.92 -8.06
C THR A 244 -3.61 4.87 -8.94
N SER A 245 -4.42 3.94 -9.44
CA SER A 245 -3.94 2.88 -10.32
C SER A 245 -4.91 2.62 -11.46
N GLY A 246 -4.34 2.19 -12.58
CA GLY A 246 -5.06 1.81 -13.79
C GLY A 246 -4.35 0.65 -14.46
N LYS A 247 -5.08 -0.13 -15.28
CA LYS A 247 -4.51 -1.25 -16.02
C LYS A 247 -4.58 -1.03 -17.51
N THR A 248 -3.57 -1.52 -18.21
CA THR A 248 -3.53 -1.53 -19.68
C THR A 248 -4.47 -2.59 -20.25
N ALA A 249 -4.71 -2.54 -21.56
CA ALA A 249 -5.09 -3.73 -22.33
C ALA A 249 -4.01 -4.84 -22.21
N ALA A 250 -4.29 -6.04 -22.72
CA ALA A 250 -3.34 -7.14 -22.66
C ALA A 250 -2.07 -6.86 -23.49
N LEU A 251 -0.92 -6.78 -22.83
CA LEU A 251 0.38 -6.62 -23.47
C LEU A 251 1.07 -7.98 -23.64
N SER A 252 2.01 -8.07 -24.59
CA SER A 252 2.77 -9.29 -24.87
C SER A 252 4.15 -9.24 -24.20
N ALA A 253 4.52 -10.32 -23.51
CA ALA A 253 5.86 -10.46 -22.95
C ALA A 253 6.95 -10.30 -24.03
N GLY A 254 8.04 -9.62 -23.66
CA GLY A 254 9.20 -9.38 -24.53
C GLY A 254 9.01 -8.28 -25.57
N LYS A 255 7.80 -7.75 -25.76
CA LYS A 255 7.56 -6.57 -26.61
C LYS A 255 7.73 -5.28 -25.82
N THR A 256 8.05 -4.21 -26.52
CA THR A 256 8.27 -2.88 -25.95
C THR A 256 7.03 -2.02 -26.14
N TYR A 257 6.74 -1.17 -25.16
CA TYR A 257 5.58 -0.27 -25.17
C TYR A 257 5.99 1.10 -24.64
N SER A 258 5.61 2.16 -25.35
CA SER A 258 5.87 3.53 -24.92
C SER A 258 5.02 3.89 -23.70
N VAL A 259 5.58 4.70 -22.81
CA VAL A 259 4.90 5.27 -21.65
C VAL A 259 5.16 6.77 -21.61
N LYS A 260 4.09 7.55 -21.41
CA LYS A 260 4.16 8.99 -21.25
C LYS A 260 3.36 9.41 -20.02
N LEU A 261 3.98 10.11 -19.09
CA LEU A 261 3.30 10.77 -17.98
C LEU A 261 3.50 12.28 -18.12
N GLU A 262 2.42 13.04 -18.10
CA GLU A 262 2.44 14.50 -17.99
C GLU A 262 1.94 14.86 -16.61
N TYR A 263 2.72 15.65 -15.86
CA TYR A 263 2.43 16.08 -14.49
C TYR A 263 2.56 17.60 -14.39
N GLN A 264 1.62 18.23 -13.70
CA GLN A 264 1.58 19.67 -13.49
C GLN A 264 1.69 19.98 -12.00
N ARG A 265 2.62 20.83 -11.60
CA ARG A 265 2.68 21.33 -10.24
C ARG A 265 2.00 22.67 -10.13
N VAL A 266 0.68 22.65 -9.95
CA VAL A 266 -0.18 23.84 -9.92
C VAL A 266 0.06 24.72 -8.68
N GLN A 267 -0.50 25.92 -8.64
CA GLN A 267 -0.43 26.78 -7.45
C GLN A 267 -1.43 26.30 -6.39
N GLY A 268 -1.09 26.46 -5.10
CA GLY A 268 -1.97 26.06 -3.99
C GLY A 268 -1.23 25.88 -2.66
N ASN A 269 -1.96 25.56 -1.59
CA ASN A 269 -1.39 25.05 -0.33
C ASN A 269 -1.11 23.56 -0.48
N PHE A 270 0.13 23.11 -0.22
CA PHE A 270 0.56 21.73 -0.44
C PHE A 270 0.68 20.96 0.86
N ILE A 271 -0.42 20.82 1.59
CA ILE A 271 -0.53 19.78 2.61
C ILE A 271 -1.09 18.55 1.88
N PRO A 272 -0.27 17.55 1.54
CA PRO A 272 -0.78 16.36 0.86
C PRO A 272 -1.71 15.58 1.79
N VAL A 273 -2.90 15.22 1.31
CA VAL A 273 -3.83 14.32 2.03
C VAL A 273 -3.09 13.06 2.49
N LEU A 274 -3.38 12.58 3.70
CA LEU A 274 -2.63 11.50 4.37
C LEU A 274 -1.11 11.79 4.51
N GLY A 275 -0.72 13.07 4.71
CA GLY A 275 0.69 13.54 4.79
C GLY A 275 1.59 12.85 3.77
N SER A 276 1.00 12.69 2.59
CA SER A 276 1.45 11.81 1.52
C SER A 276 2.69 12.38 0.83
N LEU A 277 2.98 11.88 -0.36
CA LEU A 277 4.06 12.33 -1.19
C LEU A 277 3.86 13.78 -1.63
N THR A 278 4.76 14.67 -1.20
CA THR A 278 5.06 15.92 -1.90
C THR A 278 6.06 15.59 -3.00
N GLY A 279 5.57 15.17 -4.17
CA GLY A 279 6.39 14.47 -5.16
C GLY A 279 5.64 14.03 -6.40
N VAL A 280 6.34 13.29 -7.26
CA VAL A 280 5.72 12.43 -8.28
C VAL A 280 6.41 11.07 -8.29
N GLN A 281 5.60 10.03 -8.18
CA GLN A 281 5.99 8.63 -8.22
C GLN A 281 5.21 7.91 -9.31
N MET A 282 5.87 7.01 -10.02
CA MET A 282 5.23 6.10 -10.97
C MET A 282 5.88 4.72 -10.90
N SER A 283 5.05 3.69 -10.93
CA SER A 283 5.46 2.28 -10.98
C SER A 283 4.56 1.48 -11.90
N TRP A 284 5.02 0.31 -12.33
CA TRP A 284 4.21 -0.64 -13.08
C TRP A 284 4.56 -2.08 -12.72
N ALA A 285 3.59 -2.97 -12.88
CA ALA A 285 3.73 -4.39 -12.55
C ALA A 285 2.82 -5.26 -13.42
N SER A 286 3.18 -6.54 -13.57
CA SER A 286 2.28 -7.52 -14.17
C SER A 286 1.12 -7.83 -13.23
N LEU A 287 -0.11 -7.78 -13.74
CA LEU A 287 -1.29 -8.22 -13.00
C LEU A 287 -1.35 -9.76 -12.86
N ARG A 288 -0.64 -10.47 -13.75
CA ARG A 288 -0.57 -11.94 -13.76
C ARG A 288 0.76 -12.43 -13.22
N PRO A 289 0.76 -13.57 -12.49
CA PRO A 289 2.01 -14.17 -12.07
C PRO A 289 2.83 -14.72 -13.25
N PRO A 290 4.14 -14.94 -13.05
CA PRO A 290 4.96 -15.74 -13.96
C PRO A 290 4.31 -17.10 -14.28
N LYS A 291 4.60 -17.66 -15.46
CA LYS A 291 3.88 -18.84 -16.00
C LYS A 291 3.95 -20.09 -15.12
N ASP A 292 4.99 -20.25 -14.31
CA ASP A 292 5.18 -21.45 -13.49
C ASP A 292 5.28 -21.11 -12.00
N LEU A 293 4.12 -21.03 -11.36
CA LEU A 293 4.01 -21.07 -9.90
C LEU A 293 3.87 -22.50 -9.35
N SER A 294 3.78 -23.51 -10.22
CA SER A 294 3.56 -24.91 -9.80
C SER A 294 4.78 -25.54 -9.12
N LYS A 295 5.97 -24.96 -9.37
CA LYS A 295 7.22 -25.34 -8.69
C LYS A 295 7.30 -24.94 -7.21
N TYR A 296 6.38 -24.11 -6.73
CA TYR A 296 6.31 -23.70 -5.33
C TYR A 296 5.24 -24.52 -4.60
N ASP A 297 5.57 -24.97 -3.39
CA ASP A 297 4.66 -25.70 -2.52
C ASP A 297 3.53 -24.78 -2.01
N ALA A 298 3.82 -23.49 -1.84
CA ALA A 298 2.86 -22.46 -1.47
C ALA A 298 3.23 -21.09 -2.06
N VAL A 299 2.23 -20.21 -2.17
CA VAL A 299 2.42 -18.81 -2.56
C VAL A 299 1.84 -17.90 -1.48
N VAL A 300 2.66 -17.05 -0.88
CA VAL A 300 2.24 -16.05 0.11
C VAL A 300 2.04 -14.72 -0.62
N VAL A 301 0.82 -14.22 -0.61
CA VAL A 301 0.42 -12.95 -1.23
C VAL A 301 0.08 -11.97 -0.13
N ALA A 302 0.95 -10.99 0.10
CA ALA A 302 0.74 -9.92 1.07
C ALA A 302 0.11 -8.71 0.38
N THR A 303 -1.07 -8.31 0.82
CA THR A 303 -1.94 -7.32 0.18
C THR A 303 -2.66 -6.48 1.22
N GLY A 304 -3.22 -5.34 0.80
CA GLY A 304 -4.05 -4.51 1.66
C GLY A 304 -3.82 -3.03 1.46
N ASN A 305 -3.92 -2.32 2.58
CA ASN A 305 -3.74 -0.87 2.67
C ASN A 305 -2.38 -0.51 3.30
N THR A 306 -1.98 0.74 3.13
CA THR A 306 -0.80 1.36 3.74
C THR A 306 -1.11 2.82 4.05
N SER A 307 -0.14 3.56 4.58
CA SER A 307 -0.21 5.01 4.71
C SER A 307 -0.39 5.76 3.38
N GLU A 308 -0.35 5.08 2.22
CA GLU A 308 -0.66 5.68 0.92
C GLU A 308 -2.18 5.85 0.68
N ASN A 309 -3.01 5.09 1.38
CA ASN A 309 -4.46 5.04 1.16
C ASN A 309 -5.30 4.97 2.45
N GLU A 310 -4.70 4.68 3.61
CA GLU A 310 -5.39 4.60 4.89
C GLU A 310 -4.71 5.43 5.98
N GLY A 311 -5.48 6.29 6.66
CA GLY A 311 -5.00 7.05 7.81
C GLY A 311 -5.83 8.27 8.18
N GLU A 312 -5.34 9.04 9.13
CA GLU A 312 -6.00 10.26 9.61
C GLU A 312 -6.21 11.28 8.48
N GLY A 313 -7.45 11.75 8.33
CA GLY A 313 -7.82 12.78 7.35
C GLY A 313 -8.38 12.26 6.03
N SER A 314 -8.43 10.94 5.80
CA SER A 314 -9.15 10.36 4.66
C SER A 314 -9.59 8.93 4.92
N ASP A 315 -10.82 8.61 4.54
CA ASP A 315 -11.32 7.23 4.49
C ASP A 315 -10.93 6.58 3.15
N HIS A 316 -10.66 5.27 3.19
CA HIS A 316 -10.43 4.46 2.00
C HIS A 316 -11.73 3.84 1.47
N GLY A 317 -11.72 3.39 0.21
CA GLY A 317 -12.81 2.61 -0.35
C GLY A 317 -12.85 1.18 0.19
N PHE A 318 -13.98 0.49 -0.02
CA PHE A 318 -14.14 -0.91 0.42
C PHE A 318 -13.31 -1.89 -0.39
N ASP A 319 -13.19 -1.68 -1.70
CA ASP A 319 -12.41 -2.55 -2.56
C ASP A 319 -10.91 -2.39 -2.32
N LEU A 320 -10.16 -3.48 -2.52
CA LEU A 320 -8.71 -3.43 -2.43
C LEU A 320 -8.13 -2.53 -3.53
N PRO A 321 -7.13 -1.70 -3.21
CA PRO A 321 -6.50 -0.83 -4.19
C PRO A 321 -5.70 -1.64 -5.22
N ASP A 322 -5.25 -0.97 -6.28
CA ASP A 322 -4.21 -1.48 -7.20
C ASP A 322 -4.53 -2.83 -7.87
N GLN A 323 -5.82 -3.09 -8.09
CA GLN A 323 -6.33 -4.33 -8.68
C GLN A 323 -5.87 -5.59 -7.91
N GLN A 324 -5.57 -5.48 -6.62
CA GLN A 324 -5.06 -6.58 -5.80
C GLN A 324 -6.03 -7.77 -5.75
N ALA A 325 -7.35 -7.55 -5.74
CA ALA A 325 -8.33 -8.63 -5.77
C ALA A 325 -8.24 -9.49 -7.06
N GLU A 326 -7.94 -8.85 -8.20
CA GLU A 326 -7.75 -9.53 -9.48
C GLU A 326 -6.39 -10.25 -9.51
N LEU A 327 -5.33 -9.61 -8.98
CA LEU A 327 -4.01 -10.23 -8.77
C LEU A 327 -4.12 -11.52 -7.95
N ILE A 328 -4.78 -11.47 -6.78
CA ILE A 328 -4.99 -12.65 -5.92
C ILE A 328 -5.71 -13.75 -6.70
N SER A 329 -6.74 -13.39 -7.47
CA SER A 329 -7.48 -14.36 -8.30
C SER A 329 -6.61 -15.03 -9.36
N PHE A 330 -5.70 -14.29 -10.01
CA PHE A 330 -4.76 -14.86 -10.98
C PHE A 330 -3.71 -15.76 -10.31
N VAL A 331 -3.20 -15.37 -9.15
CA VAL A 331 -2.23 -16.16 -8.37
C VAL A 331 -2.88 -17.45 -7.88
N ALA A 332 -4.06 -17.37 -7.26
CA ALA A 332 -4.79 -18.53 -6.75
C ALA A 332 -5.14 -19.53 -7.86
N LYS A 333 -5.43 -19.05 -9.07
CA LYS A 333 -5.66 -19.91 -10.23
C LYS A 333 -4.37 -20.61 -10.68
N ALA A 334 -3.22 -19.95 -10.59
CA ALA A 334 -1.93 -20.51 -10.98
C ALA A 334 -1.36 -21.47 -9.93
N ASN A 335 -1.66 -21.25 -8.64
CA ASN A 335 -1.33 -22.17 -7.55
C ASN A 335 -2.43 -22.13 -6.47
N PRO A 336 -3.22 -23.22 -6.28
CA PRO A 336 -4.30 -23.25 -5.29
C PRO A 336 -3.80 -23.22 -3.85
N ASN A 337 -2.52 -23.53 -3.59
CA ASN A 337 -1.87 -23.38 -2.28
C ASN A 337 -1.45 -21.91 -2.04
N THR A 338 -2.34 -20.98 -2.39
CA THR A 338 -2.16 -19.55 -2.14
C THR A 338 -2.63 -19.21 -0.73
N ILE A 339 -1.77 -18.50 0.01
CA ILE A 339 -2.02 -17.92 1.31
C ILE A 339 -2.11 -16.41 1.11
N VAL A 340 -3.22 -15.79 1.48
CA VAL A 340 -3.37 -14.33 1.44
C VAL A 340 -3.20 -13.75 2.83
N VAL A 341 -2.33 -12.75 2.94
CA VAL A 341 -2.08 -12.00 4.17
C VAL A 341 -2.58 -10.57 3.96
N MET A 342 -3.57 -10.18 4.75
CA MET A 342 -4.26 -8.90 4.62
C MET A 342 -3.74 -7.88 5.62
N HIS A 343 -3.39 -6.71 5.11
CA HIS A 343 -2.91 -5.55 5.87
C HIS A 343 -3.89 -4.37 5.78
N GLY A 344 -3.92 -3.56 6.83
CA GLY A 344 -4.90 -2.49 7.00
C GLY A 344 -5.49 -2.52 8.40
N GLY A 345 -5.79 -1.35 8.96
CA GLY A 345 -6.55 -1.20 10.20
C GLY A 345 -8.05 -1.35 9.96
N GLY A 346 -8.52 -1.02 8.75
CA GLY A 346 -9.89 -1.24 8.30
C GLY A 346 -10.15 -2.63 7.70
N VAL A 347 -11.40 -2.85 7.31
CA VAL A 347 -11.82 -4.03 6.52
C VAL A 347 -11.79 -3.70 5.03
N ALA A 348 -11.49 -4.70 4.21
CA ALA A 348 -11.50 -4.58 2.75
C ALA A 348 -12.28 -5.73 2.12
N ASN A 349 -12.72 -5.54 0.88
CA ASN A 349 -13.52 -6.52 0.15
C ASN A 349 -12.71 -7.77 -0.19
N MET A 350 -12.96 -8.84 0.56
CA MET A 350 -12.33 -10.15 0.31
C MET A 350 -13.24 -11.09 -0.51
N GLN A 351 -14.51 -10.73 -0.72
CA GLN A 351 -15.51 -11.58 -1.37
C GLN A 351 -15.08 -12.13 -2.75
N PRO A 352 -14.40 -11.36 -3.63
CA PRO A 352 -14.04 -11.85 -4.97
C PRO A 352 -13.07 -13.03 -4.99
N TRP A 353 -12.32 -13.27 -3.91
CA TRP A 353 -11.21 -14.22 -3.90
C TRP A 353 -11.10 -15.09 -2.63
N ALA A 354 -11.76 -14.73 -1.52
CA ALA A 354 -11.60 -15.43 -0.23
C ALA A 354 -11.90 -16.94 -0.28
N ASN A 355 -12.79 -17.39 -1.15
CA ASN A 355 -13.11 -18.81 -1.32
C ASN A 355 -12.25 -19.53 -2.37
N LYS A 356 -11.30 -18.84 -3.02
CA LYS A 356 -10.44 -19.38 -4.08
C LYS A 356 -9.02 -19.67 -3.59
N VAL A 357 -8.68 -19.29 -2.37
CA VAL A 357 -7.34 -19.41 -1.78
C VAL A 357 -7.32 -20.48 -0.69
N GLY A 358 -6.16 -21.09 -0.47
CA GLY A 358 -5.97 -22.16 0.51
C GLY A 358 -5.98 -21.66 1.94
N ALA A 359 -5.46 -20.46 2.21
CA ALA A 359 -5.55 -19.83 3.53
C ALA A 359 -5.67 -18.30 3.44
N THR A 360 -6.21 -17.69 4.48
CA THR A 360 -6.33 -16.23 4.61
C THR A 360 -6.06 -15.82 6.05
N LEU A 361 -5.20 -14.82 6.23
CA LEU A 361 -4.91 -14.19 7.51
C LEU A 361 -5.21 -12.69 7.44
N GLN A 362 -5.75 -12.14 8.51
CA GLN A 362 -5.78 -10.70 8.76
C GLN A 362 -4.61 -10.37 9.69
N ALA A 363 -3.58 -9.71 9.14
CA ALA A 363 -2.37 -9.34 9.85
C ALA A 363 -2.39 -7.90 10.39
N TRP A 364 -3.36 -7.09 9.98
CA TRP A 364 -3.48 -5.68 10.35
C TRP A 364 -2.24 -4.87 9.95
N PHE A 365 -1.87 -3.88 10.76
CA PHE A 365 -0.53 -3.30 10.80
C PHE A 365 0.26 -3.92 11.97
N PRO A 366 1.00 -5.02 11.76
CA PRO A 366 1.55 -5.83 12.85
C PRO A 366 2.82 -5.24 13.49
N GLY A 367 3.22 -4.02 13.09
CA GLY A 367 4.34 -3.30 13.66
C GLY A 367 5.71 -3.90 13.36
N GLN A 368 6.71 -3.44 14.10
CA GLN A 368 8.13 -3.66 13.78
C GLN A 368 8.59 -5.13 13.85
N GLN A 369 7.85 -6.00 14.53
CA GLN A 369 8.13 -7.44 14.64
C GLN A 369 7.08 -8.30 13.92
N GLY A 370 6.20 -7.67 13.14
CA GLY A 370 5.10 -8.34 12.46
C GLY A 370 5.54 -9.41 11.48
N GLY A 371 6.60 -9.16 10.70
CA GLY A 371 7.12 -10.15 9.75
C GLY A 371 7.66 -11.42 10.43
N GLN A 372 8.26 -11.28 11.62
CA GLN A 372 8.65 -12.45 12.41
C GLN A 372 7.41 -13.18 12.95
N ALA A 373 6.46 -12.47 13.55
CA ALA A 373 5.24 -13.08 14.10
C ALA A 373 4.46 -13.86 13.03
N LEU A 374 4.28 -13.27 11.85
CA LEU A 374 3.63 -13.92 10.72
C LEU A 374 4.38 -15.20 10.30
N ALA A 375 5.69 -15.13 10.12
CA ALA A 375 6.47 -16.30 9.73
C ALA A 375 6.38 -17.43 10.76
N GLU A 376 6.39 -17.10 12.05
CA GLU A 376 6.23 -18.10 13.12
C GLU A 376 4.84 -18.74 13.12
N ILE A 377 3.80 -18.00 12.78
CA ILE A 377 2.44 -18.53 12.58
C ILE A 377 2.39 -19.43 11.35
N LEU A 378 2.91 -18.98 10.21
CA LEU A 378 2.87 -19.72 8.95
C LEU A 378 3.64 -21.04 9.04
N TYR A 379 4.75 -21.10 9.78
CA TYR A 379 5.50 -22.34 10.04
C TYR A 379 5.01 -23.11 11.29
N GLY A 380 3.95 -22.66 11.96
CA GLY A 380 3.37 -23.37 13.11
C GLY A 380 4.23 -23.37 14.38
N LYS A 381 5.20 -22.46 14.50
CA LYS A 381 5.93 -22.22 15.76
C LYS A 381 5.03 -21.56 16.81
N VAL A 382 4.05 -20.78 16.35
CA VAL A 382 2.98 -20.18 17.16
C VAL A 382 1.63 -20.57 16.55
N ASN A 383 0.66 -20.93 17.39
CA ASN A 383 -0.71 -21.16 16.95
C ASN A 383 -1.44 -19.80 16.89
N PRO A 384 -2.04 -19.40 15.75
CA PRO A 384 -2.77 -18.13 15.67
C PRO A 384 -3.94 -18.11 16.67
N SER A 385 -3.98 -17.08 17.52
CA SER A 385 -4.97 -16.96 18.60
C SER A 385 -5.88 -15.73 18.47
N GLY A 386 -5.57 -14.80 17.56
CA GLY A 386 -6.38 -13.60 17.35
C GLY A 386 -7.81 -13.92 16.92
N LYS A 387 -8.74 -13.06 17.34
CA LYS A 387 -10.17 -13.08 16.98
C LYS A 387 -10.56 -11.73 16.38
N LEU A 388 -11.53 -11.71 15.49
CA LEU A 388 -11.89 -10.47 14.80
C LEU A 388 -12.58 -9.50 15.77
N PRO A 389 -12.03 -8.29 16.00
CA PRO A 389 -12.69 -7.27 16.81
C PRO A 389 -13.79 -6.53 16.03
N VAL A 390 -13.92 -6.79 14.72
CA VAL A 390 -14.87 -6.17 13.79
C VAL A 390 -15.51 -7.24 12.91
N THR A 391 -16.63 -6.93 12.27
CA THR A 391 -17.24 -7.83 11.27
C THR A 391 -16.68 -7.50 9.88
N ILE A 392 -16.30 -8.51 9.10
CA ILE A 392 -15.87 -8.32 7.71
C ILE A 392 -17.09 -8.52 6.80
N ASP A 393 -17.44 -7.47 6.06
CA ASP A 393 -18.62 -7.45 5.22
C ASP A 393 -18.50 -8.45 4.06
N LYS A 394 -19.59 -9.16 3.75
CA LYS A 394 -19.72 -9.90 2.48
C LYS A 394 -20.15 -8.99 1.35
N LYS A 395 -21.02 -8.02 1.68
CA LYS A 395 -21.50 -6.93 0.85
C LYS A 395 -21.47 -5.70 1.73
N ILE A 396 -20.95 -4.58 1.22
CA ILE A 396 -20.83 -3.37 2.01
C ILE A 396 -22.20 -2.81 2.42
N GLU A 397 -23.24 -3.06 1.63
CA GLU A 397 -24.61 -2.61 1.91
C GLU A 397 -25.24 -3.31 3.13
N ASP A 398 -24.71 -4.48 3.51
CA ASP A 398 -25.13 -5.17 4.73
C ASP A 398 -24.60 -4.45 5.98
N ASN A 399 -23.50 -3.67 5.85
CA ASN A 399 -22.93 -2.88 6.94
C ASN A 399 -24.02 -2.00 7.57
N PRO A 400 -24.19 -1.98 8.90
CA PRO A 400 -25.22 -1.18 9.54
C PRO A 400 -25.09 0.32 9.25
N SER A 401 -23.88 0.84 9.11
CA SER A 401 -23.62 2.26 8.87
C SER A 401 -23.66 2.65 7.38
N TYR A 402 -23.84 1.71 6.46
CA TYR A 402 -23.84 2.00 5.02
C TYR A 402 -24.90 3.04 4.61
N ALA A 403 -26.11 2.95 5.16
CA ALA A 403 -27.17 3.91 4.86
C ALA A 403 -26.84 5.33 5.37
N SER A 404 -26.04 5.43 6.43
CA SER A 404 -25.60 6.69 7.05
C SER A 404 -24.36 7.26 6.33
N TYR A 405 -23.51 6.40 5.79
CA TYR A 405 -22.24 6.73 5.14
C TYR A 405 -21.96 5.88 3.89
N PRO A 406 -22.76 6.03 2.82
CA PRO A 406 -22.66 5.17 1.63
C PRO A 406 -21.48 5.55 0.72
N ASP A 407 -21.04 6.81 0.78
CA ASP A 407 -19.97 7.36 -0.04
C ASP A 407 -19.15 8.39 0.73
N PRO A 408 -17.90 8.05 1.14
CA PRO A 408 -16.98 9.00 1.76
C PRO A 408 -16.69 10.25 0.90
N ALA A 409 -16.82 10.15 -0.43
CA ALA A 409 -16.57 11.28 -1.32
C ALA A 409 -17.58 12.43 -1.13
N ALA A 410 -18.78 12.14 -0.61
CA ALA A 410 -19.81 13.14 -0.32
C ALA A 410 -19.42 14.11 0.81
N TYR A 411 -18.41 13.78 1.62
CA TYR A 411 -17.97 14.55 2.79
C TYR A 411 -16.64 15.30 2.54
N ARG A 412 -16.22 15.44 1.28
CA ARG A 412 -15.00 16.15 0.88
C ARG A 412 -15.22 17.07 -0.33
N GLY A 413 -14.23 17.89 -0.65
CA GLY A 413 -14.26 18.82 -1.78
C GLY A 413 -14.90 20.17 -1.47
N ASN A 414 -15.43 20.84 -2.50
CA ASN A 414 -15.91 22.23 -2.38
C ASN A 414 -17.28 22.39 -1.71
N ASN A 415 -18.12 21.34 -1.73
CA ASN A 415 -19.46 21.34 -1.15
C ASN A 415 -19.69 20.05 -0.34
N PRO A 416 -18.89 19.78 0.71
CA PRO A 416 -19.01 18.55 1.48
C PRO A 416 -20.28 18.57 2.33
N LEU A 417 -20.86 17.39 2.57
CA LEU A 417 -21.80 17.20 3.66
C LEU A 417 -21.11 17.48 5.00
N THR A 418 -21.78 18.17 5.90
CA THR A 418 -21.26 18.55 7.22
C THR A 418 -22.00 17.88 8.37
N GLU A 419 -23.04 17.10 8.06
CA GLU A 419 -23.88 16.39 9.03
C GLU A 419 -24.02 14.92 8.63
N MET A 420 -24.06 14.03 9.62
CA MET A 420 -24.26 12.59 9.43
C MET A 420 -25.25 12.08 10.46
N THR A 421 -26.28 11.37 10.02
CA THR A 421 -27.27 10.74 10.91
C THR A 421 -26.89 9.29 11.14
N TYR A 422 -26.70 8.88 12.39
CA TYR A 422 -26.34 7.51 12.76
C TYR A 422 -27.62 6.67 12.86
N SER A 423 -28.21 6.38 11.70
CA SER A 423 -29.54 5.74 11.59
C SER A 423 -29.61 4.33 12.18
N GLU A 424 -28.48 3.66 12.30
CA GLU A 424 -28.33 2.33 12.87
C GLU A 424 -28.39 2.29 14.41
N GLY A 425 -28.18 3.43 15.08
CA GLY A 425 -28.24 3.56 16.54
C GLY A 425 -27.37 2.52 17.26
N LEU A 426 -27.97 1.71 18.13
CA LEU A 426 -27.25 0.69 18.91
C LEU A 426 -26.91 -0.59 18.10
N TYR A 427 -27.39 -0.70 16.86
CA TYR A 427 -27.22 -1.88 16.02
C TYR A 427 -25.94 -1.78 15.17
N MET A 428 -24.83 -1.38 15.80
CA MET A 428 -23.50 -1.27 15.20
C MET A 428 -22.77 -2.63 15.15
N GLY A 429 -21.94 -2.81 14.12
CA GLY A 429 -21.14 -4.03 13.94
C GLY A 429 -22.01 -5.28 13.91
N TYR A 430 -21.57 -6.36 14.56
CA TYR A 430 -22.27 -7.65 14.58
C TYR A 430 -23.75 -7.56 14.99
N ARG A 431 -24.11 -6.61 15.88
CA ARG A 431 -25.50 -6.42 16.33
C ARG A 431 -26.44 -6.04 15.19
N GLY A 432 -25.94 -5.27 14.22
CA GLY A 432 -26.73 -4.90 13.05
C GLY A 432 -26.85 -6.03 12.04
N TYR A 433 -25.82 -6.86 11.89
CA TYR A 433 -25.92 -8.10 11.11
C TYR A 433 -26.94 -9.05 11.70
N ASP A 434 -26.93 -9.24 13.02
CA ASP A 434 -27.90 -10.07 13.75
C ASP A 434 -29.33 -9.55 13.53
N LYS A 435 -29.54 -8.23 13.68
CA LYS A 435 -30.85 -7.59 13.46
C LYS A 435 -31.35 -7.73 12.03
N LYS A 436 -30.46 -7.59 11.04
CA LYS A 436 -30.80 -7.72 9.60
C LYS A 436 -30.88 -9.18 9.14
N HIS A 437 -30.47 -10.14 9.97
CA HIS A 437 -30.22 -11.53 9.58
C HIS A 437 -29.27 -11.64 8.36
N ALA A 438 -28.34 -10.70 8.24
CA ALA A 438 -27.36 -10.67 7.15
C ALA A 438 -26.15 -11.54 7.52
N LYS A 439 -25.64 -12.32 6.57
CA LYS A 439 -24.47 -13.18 6.79
C LYS A 439 -23.19 -12.43 6.42
N PRO A 440 -22.33 -12.08 7.39
CA PRO A 440 -21.03 -11.48 7.07
C PRO A 440 -20.12 -12.47 6.35
N LEU A 441 -19.01 -11.98 5.78
CA LEU A 441 -18.00 -12.86 5.20
C LEU A 441 -17.22 -13.56 6.33
N TYR A 442 -16.81 -12.77 7.33
CA TYR A 442 -16.27 -13.27 8.60
C TYR A 442 -16.95 -12.51 9.75
N PRO A 443 -17.55 -13.22 10.72
CA PRO A 443 -18.23 -12.59 11.85
C PRO A 443 -17.24 -12.00 12.86
N PHE A 444 -17.74 -11.14 13.74
CA PHE A 444 -17.03 -10.75 14.96
C PHE A 444 -16.76 -11.97 15.86
N GLY A 445 -15.62 -11.98 16.55
CA GLY A 445 -15.18 -13.06 17.44
C GLY A 445 -14.37 -14.12 16.74
#